data_AF-A0A1I1GS77-F1
#
_entry.id   AF-A0A1I1GS77-F1
#
_cell.length_a   1.000
_cell.length_b   1.000
_cell.length_c   1.000
_cell.angle_alpha   90.00
_cell.angle_beta   90.00
_cell.angle_gamma   90.00
#
_symmetry.space_group_name_H-M   'P 1'
#
loop_
_entity.id
_entity.type
_entity.pdbx_description
1 polymer ?
#
loop_
_entity_poly.entity_id
_entity_poly.type
_entity_poly.pdbx_seq_one_letter_code
_entity_poly.pdbx_strand_id
1 'polypeptide(L)' 'MPYGKYQGRKIADLPGHYLGWFAREGFPRGELGQLLALMYELDHNDLRSLLDPLRARR' A
#
# COMPACT_ATOMS: atom_id res chain seq x y z
N MET A 1 -0.35 -8.12 1.97
CA MET A 1 0.86 -8.46 1.20
C MET A 1 1.04 -9.96 1.16
N PRO A 2 1.01 -10.56 -0.03
CA PRO A 2 1.09 -12.01 -0.20
C PRO A 2 2.51 -12.58 -0.14
N TYR A 3 3.55 -11.76 -0.34
CA TYR A 3 4.95 -12.20 -0.39
C TYR A 3 5.91 -11.10 0.07
N GLY A 4 7.21 -11.44 0.15
CA GLY A 4 8.30 -10.52 0.46
C GLY A 4 8.46 -10.21 1.95
N LYS A 5 9.29 -9.21 2.26
CA LYS A 5 9.65 -8.82 3.64
C LYS A 5 8.43 -8.50 4.53
N TYR A 6 7.35 -8.00 3.95
CA TYR A 6 6.12 -7.62 4.66
C TYR A 6 4.96 -8.60 4.43
N GLN A 7 5.26 -9.85 4.08
CA GLN A 7 4.25 -10.90 3.93
C GLN A 7 3.33 -10.96 5.18
N GLY A 8 2.02 -11.13 4.93
CA GLY A 8 1.00 -11.17 5.98
C GLY A 8 0.51 -9.80 6.47
N ARG A 9 1.18 -8.69 6.14
CA ARG A 9 0.72 -7.34 6.52
C ARG A 9 -0.39 -6.84 5.60
N LYS A 10 -1.30 -6.01 6.12
CA LYS A 10 -2.26 -5.28 5.29
C LYS A 10 -1.52 -4.28 4.39
N ILE A 11 -2.05 -4.05 3.18
CA ILE A 11 -1.46 -3.11 2.22
C ILE A 11 -1.44 -1.67 2.78
N ALA A 12 -2.48 -1.29 3.52
CA ALA A 12 -2.59 0.00 4.21
C ALA A 12 -1.49 0.26 5.27
N ASP A 13 -0.85 -0.79 5.77
CA ASP A 13 0.17 -0.71 6.82
C ASP A 13 1.60 -0.90 6.27
N LEU A 14 1.75 -0.88 4.94
CA LEU A 14 3.06 -0.92 4.32
C LEU A 14 3.78 0.42 4.50
N PRO A 15 5.10 0.38 4.76
CA PRO A 15 5.86 1.59 4.92
C PRO A 15 6.15 2.25 3.56
N GLY A 16 6.21 3.58 3.55
CA GLY A 16 6.32 4.38 2.31
C GLY A 16 7.53 4.01 1.45
N HIS A 17 8.68 3.72 2.05
CA HIS A 17 9.88 3.30 1.30
C HIS A 17 9.68 1.99 0.52
N TYR A 18 8.81 1.10 1.00
CA TYR A 18 8.50 -0.14 0.30
C TYR A 18 7.54 0.07 -0.86
N LEU A 19 6.57 0.98 -0.70
CA LEU A 19 5.70 1.43 -1.79
C LEU A 19 6.49 2.18 -2.87
N GLY A 20 7.41 3.06 -2.45
CA GLY A 20 8.31 3.78 -3.35
C GLY A 20 9.29 2.88 -4.11
N TRP A 21 9.70 1.76 -3.52
CA TRP A 21 10.46 0.74 -4.26
C TRP A 21 9.62 0.13 -5.39
N PHE A 22 8.35 -0.23 -5.14
CA PHE A 22 7.44 -0.69 -6.20
C PHE A 22 7.15 0.38 -7.25
N ALA A 23 7.06 1.66 -6.88
CA ALA A 23 6.89 2.75 -7.84
C ALA A 23 8.08 2.86 -8.82
N ARG A 24 9.28 2.45 -8.39
CA ARG A 24 10.49 2.45 -9.22
C ARG A 24 10.64 1.18 -10.06
N GLU A 25 10.41 0.01 -9.47
CA GLU A 25 10.56 -1.29 -10.14
C GLU A 25 9.34 -1.66 -11.01
N GLY A 26 8.19 -1.06 -10.72
CA GLY A 26 6.91 -1.36 -11.34
C GLY A 26 5.99 -2.16 -10.40
N PHE A 27 4.70 -1.85 -10.46
CA PHE A 27 3.68 -2.58 -9.72
C PHE A 27 3.33 -3.90 -10.42
N PRO A 28 3.03 -4.97 -9.66
CA PRO A 28 2.57 -6.23 -10.23
C PRO A 28 1.26 -6.04 -11.01
N ARG A 29 0.97 -6.89 -11.99
CA ARG A 29 -0.31 -6.79 -12.72
C ARG A 29 -1.49 -7.21 -11.84
N GLY A 30 -2.66 -6.69 -12.18
CA GLY A 30 -3.93 -7.02 -11.52
C GLY A 30 -4.21 -6.16 -10.28
N GLU A 31 -5.21 -6.58 -9.50
CA GLU A 31 -5.74 -5.83 -8.37
C GLU A 31 -4.67 -5.50 -7.32
N LEU A 32 -3.76 -6.44 -7.03
CA LEU A 32 -2.69 -6.22 -6.06
C LEU A 32 -1.84 -4.99 -6.41
N GLY A 33 -1.42 -4.86 -7.67
CA GLY A 33 -0.61 -3.72 -8.09
C GLY A 33 -1.39 -2.43 -8.12
N GLN A 34 -2.67 -2.47 -8.48
CA GLN A 34 -3.56 -1.30 -8.41
C GLN A 34 -3.69 -0.80 -6.98
N LEU A 35 -3.86 -1.70 -6.01
CA LEU A 35 -3.93 -1.36 -4.58
C LEU A 35 -2.60 -0.83 -4.05
N LEU A 36 -1.46 -1.38 -4.51
CA LEU A 36 -0.13 -0.88 -4.14
C LEU A 36 0.13 0.51 -4.72
N ALA A 37 -0.23 0.73 -5.98
CA ALA A 37 -0.15 2.04 -6.62
C ALA A 37 -1.04 3.06 -5.90
N LEU A 38 -2.29 2.69 -5.59
CA LEU A 38 -3.19 3.55 -4.82
C LEU A 38 -2.61 3.89 -3.45
N MET A 39 -2.03 2.92 -2.73
CA MET A 39 -1.39 3.22 -1.46
C MET A 39 -0.16 4.10 -1.58
N TYR A 40 0.62 3.97 -2.66
CA TYR A 40 1.73 4.86 -2.93
C TYR A 40 1.24 6.30 -3.14
N GLU A 41 0.18 6.50 -3.93
CA GLU A 41 -0.43 7.83 -4.12
C GLU A 41 -0.94 8.42 -2.80
N LEU A 42 -1.63 7.62 -1.97
CA LEU A 42 -2.09 8.08 -0.66
C LEU A 42 -0.93 8.44 0.28
N ASP A 43 0.16 7.69 0.25
CA ASP A 43 1.36 7.99 1.03
C ASP A 43 2.06 9.26 0.55
N HIS A 44 2.25 9.40 -0.76
CA HIS A 44 2.97 10.53 -1.36
C HIS A 44 2.26 11.87 -1.16
N ASN A 45 0.93 11.85 -1.01
CA ASN A 45 0.12 13.04 -0.80
C ASN A 45 -0.27 13.27 0.68
N ASP A 46 0.31 12.53 1.63
CA ASP A 46 -0.05 12.58 3.06
C ASP A 46 -1.54 12.28 3.37
N LEU A 47 -2.20 11.45 2.55
CA LEU A 47 -3.62 11.12 2.61
C LEU A 47 -3.94 9.78 3.31
N ARG A 48 -2.97 9.17 3.99
CA ARG A 48 -3.17 7.87 4.68
C ARG A 48 -4.31 7.89 5.71
N SER A 49 -4.59 9.05 6.31
CA SER A 49 -5.67 9.25 7.29
C SER A 49 -7.07 8.97 6.72
N LEU A 50 -7.25 9.04 5.40
CA LEU A 50 -8.50 8.69 4.74
C LEU A 50 -8.93 7.22 4.99
N LEU A 51 -7.98 6.36 5.38
CA LEU A 51 -8.25 4.96 5.70
C LEU A 51 -8.71 4.73 7.14
N ASP A 52 -8.61 5.71 8.02
CA ASP A 52 -8.91 5.55 9.45
C ASP A 52 -10.36 5.13 9.72
N PRO A 53 -11.40 5.67 9.02
CA PRO A 53 -12.77 5.20 9.18
C PRO A 53 -12.95 3.72 8.82
N LEU A 54 -12.15 3.20 7.88
CA LEU A 54 -12.19 1.80 7.44
C LEU A 54 -11.53 0.85 8.44
N ARG A 55 -10.62 1.37 9.29
CA ARG A 55 -9.93 0.58 10.33
C ARG A 55 -10.81 0.32 11.54
N ALA A 56 -11.77 1.21 11.83
CA ALA A 56 -12.63 1.15 13.00
C ALA A 56 -13.80 0.16 12.86
N ARG A 57 -14.09 -0.33 11.65
CA ARG A 57 -15.17 -1.28 11.41
C ARG A 57 -14.67 -2.71 11.67
N ARG A 58 -14.79 -3.16 12.92
CA ARG A 58 -14.59 -4.56 13.31
C ARG A 58 -15.78 -5.08 14.07
#